data_AF-A0A7L3I0H3-F1
#
_entry.id   AF-A0A7L3I0H3-F1
#
_cell.length_a   1.000
_cell.length_b   1.000
_cell.length_c   1.000
_cell.angle_alpha   90.00
_cell.angle_beta   90.00
_cell.angle_gamma   90.00
#
_symmetry.space_group_name_H-M   'P 1'
#
loop_
_entity.id
_entity.type
_entity.pdbx_description
1 polymer ?
#
loop_
_entity_poly.entity_id
_entity_poly.type
_entity_poly.pdbx_seq_one_letter_code
_entity_poly.pdbx_strand_id
1 'polypeptide(L)'
;MALLKVKFNQKKRVKLAQGLWLMNWFSVFAGILVFSMGLFLKIELRKRSEVMDNSESHFVPNSLILMGILSCAFNGFAGKICYDSLDPAKFAKWKPLLKPYLALCCVFNVLIFFVALLCFLMRGSLDSTLAQGLKNGMKFYRDTDTPGRCFMKKTIDMLQIEFKCCGNNGYKDWFEIQWISNRYLDFSSKEVKDRIKSNVDGRYLVDGVPFSCCNPSSPRPCIQYQVTNNSAHYSYDYQTEELNLWRRGCREALLNYYSGMMSSMGAVILLVWLFEMSVMVGLRLLHTSLESITNPEDPECESEGWVLENSLKDTFKSALENLKKLGKFNQVEAGAEGEEGGKTPAITTVS
;
A
#
# COMPACT_ATOMS: atom_id res chain seq x y z
N MET A 1 -14.95 28.84 -23.97
CA MET A 1 -16.08 28.87 -22.99
C MET A 1 -15.57 28.27 -21.70
N ALA A 2 -15.67 29.00 -20.58
CA ALA A 2 -15.30 28.46 -19.27
C ALA A 2 -16.38 27.47 -18.78
N LEU A 3 -15.95 26.32 -18.24
CA LEU A 3 -16.86 25.30 -17.70
C LEU A 3 -17.22 25.61 -16.24
N LEU A 4 -18.49 25.38 -15.85
CA LEU A 4 -19.02 25.62 -14.50
C LEU A 4 -18.83 27.07 -14.01
N LYS A 5 -19.21 28.03 -14.85
CA LYS A 5 -19.20 29.45 -14.50
C LYS A 5 -20.32 29.75 -13.49
N VAL A 6 -19.96 30.24 -12.31
CA VAL A 6 -20.91 30.61 -11.24
C VAL A 6 -20.68 32.06 -10.83
N LYS A 7 -21.77 32.83 -10.72
CA LYS A 7 -21.74 34.20 -10.23
C LYS A 7 -21.76 34.24 -8.70
N PHE A 8 -20.81 34.98 -8.13
CA PHE A 8 -20.66 35.14 -6.69
C PHE A 8 -20.85 36.62 -6.29
N ASN A 9 -21.73 36.81 -5.31
CA ASN A 9 -21.84 38.05 -4.54
C ASN A 9 -21.01 37.89 -3.24
N GLN A 10 -20.65 38.98 -2.58
CA GLN A 10 -19.81 39.00 -1.37
C GLN A 10 -20.27 38.03 -0.29
N LYS A 11 -21.57 38.02 0.04
CA LYS A 11 -22.13 37.07 1.02
C LYS A 11 -21.94 35.60 0.61
N LYS A 12 -21.98 35.30 -0.70
CA LYS A 12 -21.75 33.94 -1.22
C LYS A 12 -20.27 33.55 -1.16
N ARG A 13 -19.35 34.49 -1.45
CA ARG A 13 -17.89 34.28 -1.32
C ARG A 13 -17.49 33.96 0.11
N VAL A 14 -18.00 34.74 1.07
CA VAL A 14 -17.72 34.53 2.51
C VAL A 14 -18.22 33.16 2.96
N LYS A 15 -19.46 32.78 2.60
CA LYS A 15 -20.00 31.45 2.92
C LYS A 15 -19.20 30.32 2.28
N LEU A 16 -18.74 30.48 1.03
CA LEU A 16 -17.89 29.50 0.36
C LEU A 16 -16.55 29.34 1.07
N ALA A 17 -15.89 30.44 1.45
CA ALA A 17 -14.63 30.42 2.18
C ALA A 17 -14.77 29.76 3.58
N GLN A 18 -15.85 30.06 4.31
CA GLN A 18 -16.16 29.42 5.60
C GLN A 18 -16.44 27.92 5.44
N GLY A 19 -17.22 27.54 4.42
CA GLY A 19 -17.48 26.13 4.12
C GLY A 19 -16.21 25.37 3.76
N LEU A 20 -15.36 25.95 2.91
CA LEU A 20 -14.07 25.35 2.55
C LEU A 20 -13.12 25.26 3.73
N TRP A 21 -13.11 26.26 4.61
CA TRP A 21 -12.33 26.20 5.85
C TRP A 21 -12.73 25.00 6.71
N LEU A 22 -14.03 24.77 6.90
CA LEU A 22 -14.54 23.59 7.62
C LEU A 22 -14.19 22.28 6.91
N MET A 23 -14.37 22.21 5.59
CA MET A 23 -14.06 21.02 4.80
C MET A 23 -12.57 20.67 4.88
N ASN A 24 -11.68 21.66 4.78
CA ASN A 24 -10.24 21.45 4.92
C ASN A 24 -9.85 20.90 6.30
N TRP A 25 -10.44 21.41 7.38
CA TRP A 25 -10.21 20.84 8.72
C TRP A 25 -10.72 19.42 8.85
N PHE A 26 -11.87 19.10 8.25
CA PHE A 26 -12.36 17.73 8.16
C PHE A 26 -11.40 16.83 7.37
N SER A 27 -10.86 17.31 6.25
CA SER A 27 -9.82 16.63 5.48
C SER A 27 -8.52 16.37 6.27
N VAL A 28 -8.15 17.25 7.20
CA VAL A 28 -7.02 17.00 8.10
C VAL A 28 -7.30 15.78 8.98
N PHE A 29 -8.50 15.66 9.56
CA PHE A 29 -8.87 14.46 10.32
C PHE A 29 -8.91 13.20 9.44
N ALA A 30 -9.39 13.31 8.20
CA ALA A 30 -9.32 12.23 7.23
C ALA A 30 -7.86 11.81 6.92
N GLY A 31 -6.95 12.78 6.81
CA GLY A 31 -5.52 12.53 6.65
C GLY A 31 -4.88 11.78 7.83
N ILE A 32 -5.23 12.15 9.06
CA ILE A 32 -4.80 11.44 10.28
C ILE A 32 -5.31 9.99 10.27
N LEU A 33 -6.56 9.79 9.85
CA LEU A 33 -7.14 8.46 9.71
C LEU A 33 -6.38 7.62 8.66
N VAL A 34 -6.08 8.15 7.48
CA VAL A 34 -5.27 7.46 6.46
C VAL A 34 -3.86 7.13 6.99
N PHE A 35 -3.22 8.07 7.68
CA PHE A 35 -1.91 7.86 8.30
C PHE A 35 -1.95 6.70 9.32
N SER A 36 -2.94 6.69 10.21
CA SER A 36 -3.11 5.63 11.21
C SER A 36 -3.38 4.26 10.58
N MET A 37 -4.18 4.20 9.50
CA MET A 37 -4.39 2.97 8.73
C MET A 37 -3.09 2.46 8.10
N GLY A 38 -2.27 3.36 7.56
CA GLY A 38 -0.94 3.03 7.03
C GLY A 38 0.00 2.44 8.08
N LEU A 39 0.03 3.03 9.29
CA LEU A 39 0.79 2.48 10.42
C LEU A 39 0.27 1.11 10.85
N PHE A 40 -1.05 0.96 10.98
CA PHE A 40 -1.68 -0.29 11.36
C PHE A 40 -1.34 -1.41 10.36
N LEU A 41 -1.49 -1.16 9.06
CA LEU A 41 -1.15 -2.11 8.01
C LEU A 41 0.34 -2.48 8.07
N LYS A 42 1.22 -1.50 8.28
CA LYS A 42 2.67 -1.73 8.41
C LYS A 42 3.02 -2.61 9.61
N ILE A 43 2.35 -2.41 10.74
CA ILE A 43 2.54 -3.23 11.94
C ILE A 43 2.05 -4.66 11.68
N GLU A 44 0.88 -4.81 11.05
CA GLU A 44 0.26 -6.11 10.82
C GLU A 44 1.04 -6.98 9.82
N LEU A 45 1.63 -6.37 8.79
CA LEU A 45 2.54 -7.07 7.87
C LEU A 45 3.86 -7.43 8.56
N ARG A 46 4.41 -6.54 9.42
CA ARG A 46 5.67 -6.81 10.13
C ARG A 46 5.57 -7.94 11.15
N LYS A 47 4.41 -8.16 11.77
CA LYS A 47 4.21 -9.30 12.70
C LYS A 47 4.53 -10.66 12.05
N ARG A 48 4.42 -10.76 10.72
CA ARG A 48 4.63 -12.00 9.96
C ARG A 48 5.70 -11.84 8.88
N SER A 49 6.65 -10.93 9.09
CA SER A 49 7.72 -10.65 8.11
C SER A 49 8.50 -11.90 7.74
N GLU A 50 8.70 -12.85 8.67
CA GLU A 50 9.39 -14.13 8.40
C GLU A 50 8.75 -14.97 7.28
N VAL A 51 7.46 -14.77 7.00
CA VAL A 51 6.69 -15.51 5.98
C VAL A 51 6.37 -14.63 4.77
N MET A 52 6.66 -13.33 4.81
CA MET A 52 6.21 -12.35 3.81
C MET A 52 7.31 -11.34 3.43
N ASP A 53 8.58 -11.70 3.61
CA ASP A 53 9.71 -10.82 3.35
C ASP A 53 9.91 -10.55 1.85
N ASN A 54 9.16 -9.59 1.33
CA ASN A 54 9.32 -9.04 -0.01
C ASN A 54 9.21 -7.52 0.04
N SER A 55 10.11 -6.83 -0.67
CA SER A 55 10.16 -5.36 -0.76
C SER A 55 8.83 -4.72 -1.20
N GLU A 56 8.06 -5.42 -2.05
CA GLU A 56 6.75 -4.97 -2.54
C GLU A 56 5.70 -4.88 -1.43
N SER A 57 5.80 -5.70 -0.38
CA SER A 57 4.82 -5.71 0.72
C SER A 57 4.85 -4.41 1.54
N HIS A 58 5.98 -3.69 1.53
CA HIS A 58 6.15 -2.44 2.25
C HIS A 58 5.72 -1.20 1.46
N PHE A 59 5.45 -1.34 0.16
CA PHE A 59 5.09 -0.22 -0.70
C PHE A 59 3.79 0.45 -0.26
N VAL A 60 2.67 -0.30 -0.24
CA VAL A 60 1.34 0.24 0.12
C VAL A 60 1.32 0.90 1.50
N PRO A 61 1.78 0.26 2.60
CA PRO A 61 1.75 0.89 3.92
C PRO A 61 2.57 2.19 3.98
N ASN A 62 3.76 2.22 3.36
CA ASN A 62 4.59 3.41 3.34
C ASN A 62 3.96 4.53 2.52
N SER A 63 3.33 4.21 1.39
CA SER A 63 2.58 5.18 0.59
C SER A 63 1.38 5.76 1.36
N LEU A 64 0.65 4.95 2.12
CA LEU A 64 -0.45 5.42 2.98
C LEU A 64 0.02 6.39 4.06
N ILE A 65 1.14 6.06 4.73
CA ILE A 65 1.74 6.92 5.74
C ILE A 65 2.13 8.27 5.12
N LEU A 66 2.81 8.25 3.97
CA LEU A 66 3.22 9.47 3.27
C LEU A 66 2.01 10.29 2.82
N MET A 67 1.02 9.67 2.18
CA MET A 67 -0.18 10.37 1.71
C MET A 67 -1.00 10.95 2.87
N GLY A 68 -1.09 10.26 4.01
CA GLY A 68 -1.75 10.79 5.21
C GLY A 68 -1.08 12.06 5.75
N ILE A 69 0.26 12.07 5.84
CA ILE A 69 1.02 13.27 6.25
C ILE A 69 0.81 14.42 5.26
N LEU A 70 0.94 14.14 3.96
CA LEU A 70 0.74 15.15 2.93
C LEU A 70 -0.69 15.69 2.93
N SER A 71 -1.70 14.84 3.17
CA SER A 71 -3.10 15.25 3.30
C SER A 71 -3.28 16.26 4.42
N CYS A 72 -2.70 16.00 5.60
CA CYS A 72 -2.76 16.92 6.72
C CYS A 72 -2.06 18.25 6.40
N ALA A 73 -0.89 18.21 5.77
CA ALA A 73 -0.15 19.41 5.40
C ALA A 73 -0.92 20.25 4.38
N PHE A 74 -1.31 19.65 3.25
CA PHE A 74 -2.01 20.36 2.18
C PHE A 74 -3.31 20.99 2.67
N ASN A 75 -4.15 20.23 3.37
CA ASN A 75 -5.42 20.73 3.87
C ASN A 75 -5.26 21.74 5.00
N GLY A 76 -4.24 21.60 5.86
CA GLY A 76 -3.90 22.62 6.86
C GLY A 76 -3.51 23.96 6.20
N PHE A 77 -2.70 23.91 5.13
CA PHE A 77 -2.36 25.09 4.34
C PHE A 77 -3.56 25.69 3.62
N ALA A 78 -4.41 24.87 2.99
CA ALA A 78 -5.63 25.37 2.33
C ALA A 78 -6.62 25.97 3.32
N GLY A 79 -6.77 25.41 4.52
CA GLY A 79 -7.56 26.01 5.60
C GLY A 79 -7.07 27.41 5.95
N LYS A 80 -5.75 27.59 6.10
CA LYS A 80 -5.15 28.92 6.33
C LYS A 80 -5.44 29.88 5.16
N ILE A 81 -5.30 29.43 3.93
CA ILE A 81 -5.60 30.22 2.72
C ILE A 81 -7.07 30.65 2.70
N CYS A 82 -8.01 29.74 2.99
CA CYS A 82 -9.44 30.05 3.04
C CYS A 82 -9.76 31.07 4.14
N TYR A 83 -9.10 30.97 5.30
CA TYR A 83 -9.26 31.94 6.37
C TYR A 83 -8.75 33.33 5.98
N ASP A 84 -7.53 33.40 5.43
CA ASP A 84 -6.90 34.65 5.01
C ASP A 84 -7.57 35.27 3.76
N SER A 85 -8.31 34.48 2.97
CA SER A 85 -9.02 34.94 1.78
C SER A 85 -10.18 35.90 2.06
N LEU A 86 -10.65 35.93 3.32
CA LEU A 86 -11.69 36.86 3.77
C LEU A 86 -11.15 38.30 3.94
N ASP A 87 -9.82 38.46 4.02
CA ASP A 87 -9.14 39.74 4.19
C ASP A 87 -8.39 40.11 2.89
N PRO A 88 -8.82 41.14 2.15
CA PRO A 88 -8.20 41.53 0.88
C PRO A 88 -6.70 41.83 0.98
N ALA A 89 -6.24 42.41 2.10
CA ALA A 89 -4.83 42.75 2.30
C ALA A 89 -3.96 41.50 2.49
N LYS A 90 -4.50 40.46 3.11
CA LYS A 90 -3.81 39.16 3.26
C LYS A 90 -3.89 38.33 2.00
N PHE A 91 -5.05 38.32 1.32
CA PHE A 91 -5.24 37.57 0.08
C PHE A 91 -4.28 38.01 -1.04
N ALA A 92 -3.99 39.31 -1.13
CA ALA A 92 -3.01 39.84 -2.10
C ALA A 92 -1.63 39.16 -2.00
N LYS A 93 -1.20 38.76 -0.78
CA LYS A 93 0.07 38.05 -0.55
C LYS A 93 0.01 36.59 -0.98
N TRP A 94 -1.16 35.94 -0.86
CA TRP A 94 -1.37 34.55 -1.22
C TRP A 94 -1.60 34.33 -2.72
N LYS A 95 -2.09 35.35 -3.43
CA LYS A 95 -2.40 35.30 -4.88
C LYS A 95 -1.30 34.67 -5.75
N PRO A 96 -0.01 35.07 -5.68
CA PRO A 96 1.03 34.44 -6.51
C PRO A 96 1.29 32.97 -6.16
N LEU A 97 1.07 32.56 -4.92
CA LEU A 97 1.32 31.20 -4.43
C LEU A 97 0.15 30.24 -4.72
N LEU A 98 -1.05 30.76 -5.00
CA LEU A 98 -2.24 29.92 -5.20
C LEU A 98 -2.20 29.07 -6.48
N LYS A 99 -1.69 29.62 -7.58
CA LYS A 99 -1.57 28.87 -8.86
C LYS A 99 -0.64 27.65 -8.73
N PRO A 100 0.61 27.77 -8.22
CA PRO A 100 1.46 26.60 -8.01
C PRO A 100 0.90 25.66 -6.93
N TYR A 101 0.27 26.18 -5.87
CA TYR A 101 -0.39 25.35 -4.86
C TYR A 101 -1.51 24.48 -5.45
N LEU A 102 -2.41 25.05 -6.26
CA LEU A 102 -3.47 24.29 -6.94
C LEU A 102 -2.91 23.23 -7.89
N ALA A 103 -1.82 23.52 -8.61
CA ALA A 103 -1.15 22.52 -9.45
C ALA A 103 -0.60 21.35 -8.62
N LEU A 104 -0.01 21.65 -7.46
CA LEU A 104 0.49 20.65 -6.52
C LEU A 104 -0.65 19.81 -5.91
N CYS A 105 -1.79 20.42 -5.56
CA CYS A 105 -2.99 19.71 -5.13
C CYS A 105 -3.53 18.76 -6.20
N CYS A 106 -3.49 19.15 -7.48
CA CYS A 106 -3.86 18.24 -8.58
C CYS A 106 -2.96 17.00 -8.62
N VAL A 107 -1.63 17.18 -8.52
CA VAL A 107 -0.68 16.06 -8.49
C VAL A 107 -0.93 15.17 -7.28
N PHE A 108 -1.14 15.77 -6.11
CA PHE A 108 -1.47 15.04 -4.88
C PHE A 108 -2.74 14.20 -5.01
N ASN A 109 -3.82 14.75 -5.59
CA ASN A 109 -5.05 14.00 -5.85
C ASN A 109 -4.83 12.82 -6.79
N VAL A 110 -4.01 12.97 -7.82
CA VAL A 110 -3.63 11.87 -8.71
C VAL A 110 -2.86 10.79 -7.95
N LEU A 111 -1.92 11.17 -7.09
CA LEU A 111 -1.15 10.21 -6.28
C LEU A 111 -2.03 9.45 -5.29
N ILE A 112 -2.94 10.11 -4.57
CA ILE A 112 -3.89 9.44 -3.68
C ILE A 112 -4.75 8.44 -4.45
N PHE A 113 -5.25 8.82 -5.62
CA PHE A 113 -6.02 7.91 -6.47
C PHE A 113 -5.22 6.66 -6.85
N PHE A 114 -3.96 6.82 -7.25
CA PHE A 114 -3.09 5.68 -7.54
C PHE A 114 -2.86 4.80 -6.30
N VAL A 115 -2.63 5.37 -5.13
CA VAL A 115 -2.48 4.60 -3.89
C VAL A 115 -3.76 3.82 -3.57
N ALA A 116 -4.93 4.44 -3.74
CA ALA A 116 -6.21 3.77 -3.56
C ALA A 116 -6.38 2.59 -4.53
N LEU A 117 -6.03 2.75 -5.81
CA LEU A 117 -6.05 1.66 -6.79
C LEU A 117 -5.11 0.52 -6.40
N LEU A 118 -3.90 0.83 -5.93
CA LEU A 118 -2.95 -0.19 -5.49
C LEU A 118 -3.49 -1.01 -4.31
N CYS A 119 -4.25 -0.40 -3.40
CA CYS A 119 -4.93 -1.15 -2.34
C CYS A 119 -5.86 -2.26 -2.86
N PHE A 120 -6.43 -2.11 -4.06
CA PHE A 120 -7.27 -3.14 -4.69
C PHE A 120 -6.48 -4.11 -5.59
N LEU A 121 -5.45 -3.63 -6.26
CA LEU A 121 -4.72 -4.40 -7.28
C LEU A 121 -3.62 -5.31 -6.71
N MET A 122 -3.15 -5.06 -5.49
CA MET A 122 -2.02 -5.79 -4.90
C MET A 122 -2.31 -7.26 -4.52
N ARG A 123 -3.55 -7.73 -4.67
CA ARG A 123 -3.92 -9.12 -4.36
C ARG A 123 -3.04 -10.15 -5.07
N GLY A 124 -2.68 -9.92 -6.35
CA GLY A 124 -1.85 -10.83 -7.12
C GLY A 124 -0.42 -10.97 -6.58
N SER A 125 0.25 -9.84 -6.32
CA SER A 125 1.61 -9.81 -5.75
C SER A 125 1.65 -10.44 -4.34
N LEU A 126 0.58 -10.27 -3.56
CA LEU A 126 0.45 -10.92 -2.25
C LEU A 126 0.33 -12.43 -2.37
N ASP A 127 -0.45 -12.95 -3.32
CA ASP A 127 -0.59 -14.41 -3.49
C ASP A 127 0.75 -15.06 -3.82
N SER A 128 1.52 -14.50 -4.77
CA SER A 128 2.85 -15.02 -5.10
C SER A 128 3.83 -14.92 -3.94
N THR A 129 3.81 -13.80 -3.20
CA THR A 129 4.68 -13.60 -2.03
C THR A 129 4.35 -14.60 -0.92
N LEU A 130 3.06 -14.78 -0.62
CA LEU A 130 2.59 -15.74 0.39
C LEU A 130 2.87 -17.18 -0.02
N ALA A 131 2.64 -17.53 -1.29
CA ALA A 131 2.91 -18.88 -1.81
C ALA A 131 4.37 -19.28 -1.61
N GLN A 132 5.30 -18.39 -1.96
CA GLN A 132 6.73 -18.65 -1.83
C GLN A 132 7.20 -18.57 -0.37
N GLY A 133 6.72 -17.59 0.38
CA GLY A 133 7.07 -17.36 1.77
C GLY A 133 6.63 -18.50 2.69
N LEU A 134 5.37 -18.97 2.56
CA LEU A 134 4.88 -20.14 3.29
C LEU A 134 5.64 -21.41 2.93
N LYS A 135 5.90 -21.64 1.62
CA LYS A 135 6.68 -22.81 1.17
C LYS A 135 8.09 -22.82 1.78
N ASN A 136 8.75 -21.66 1.82
CA ASN A 136 10.06 -21.51 2.46
C ASN A 136 9.99 -21.67 3.97
N GLY A 137 9.00 -21.07 4.64
CA GLY A 137 8.82 -21.19 6.09
C GLY A 137 8.58 -22.64 6.52
N MET A 138 7.72 -23.36 5.80
CA MET A 138 7.46 -24.78 6.04
C MET A 138 8.73 -25.64 5.84
N LYS A 139 9.58 -25.32 4.85
CA LYS A 139 10.85 -26.04 4.61
C LYS A 139 11.80 -25.95 5.81
N PHE A 140 11.85 -24.80 6.48
CA PHE A 140 12.73 -24.57 7.63
C PHE A 140 12.04 -24.82 8.98
N TYR A 141 10.83 -25.36 8.96
CA TYR A 141 10.05 -25.66 10.17
C TYR A 141 10.79 -26.58 11.15
N ARG A 142 11.56 -27.55 10.63
CA ARG A 142 12.32 -28.50 11.45
C ARG A 142 13.57 -27.93 12.10
N ASP A 143 14.06 -26.78 11.63
CA ASP A 143 15.39 -26.24 11.95
C ASP A 143 15.38 -25.41 13.24
N THR A 144 14.86 -25.99 14.33
CA THR A 144 14.71 -25.33 15.64
C THR A 144 16.05 -24.97 16.31
N ASP A 145 17.14 -25.60 15.89
CA ASP A 145 18.46 -25.44 16.49
C ASP A 145 19.44 -24.60 15.64
N THR A 146 19.00 -24.14 14.47
CA THR A 146 19.85 -23.36 13.58
C THR A 146 19.74 -21.87 13.94
N PRO A 147 20.85 -21.18 14.28
CA PRO A 147 20.83 -19.74 14.54
C PRO A 147 20.16 -18.97 13.40
N GLY A 148 19.27 -18.04 13.73
CA GLY A 148 18.50 -17.25 12.77
C GLY A 148 17.25 -17.93 12.18
N ARG A 149 17.03 -19.23 12.43
CA ARG A 149 15.84 -19.97 11.94
C ARG A 149 15.02 -20.67 13.03
N CYS A 150 15.51 -20.63 14.27
CA CYS A 150 14.92 -21.32 15.41
C CYS A 150 13.45 -20.93 15.71
N PHE A 151 13.01 -19.73 15.31
CA PHE A 151 11.65 -19.25 15.53
C PHE A 151 10.64 -19.74 14.49
N MET A 152 11.09 -20.29 13.36
CA MET A 152 10.21 -20.65 12.24
C MET A 152 9.09 -21.63 12.64
N LYS A 153 9.43 -22.63 13.48
CA LYS A 153 8.44 -23.56 14.03
C LYS A 153 7.31 -22.83 14.75
N LYS A 154 7.67 -21.94 15.69
CA LYS A 154 6.71 -21.14 16.47
C LYS A 154 5.89 -20.23 15.56
N THR A 155 6.51 -19.59 14.58
CA THR A 155 5.83 -18.69 13.63
C THR A 155 4.78 -19.41 12.81
N ILE A 156 5.12 -20.56 12.22
CA ILE A 156 4.16 -21.37 11.46
C ILE A 156 3.07 -21.96 12.36
N ASP A 157 3.42 -22.44 13.56
CA ASP A 157 2.45 -23.01 14.50
C ASP A 157 1.41 -21.97 14.92
N MET A 158 1.85 -20.76 15.30
CA MET A 158 0.93 -19.67 15.66
C MET A 158 0.07 -19.24 14.48
N LEU A 159 0.64 -19.17 13.28
CA LEU A 159 -0.09 -18.82 12.07
C LEU A 159 -1.22 -19.81 11.78
N GLN A 160 -0.94 -21.11 11.83
CA GLN A 160 -1.91 -22.17 11.56
C GLN A 160 -3.06 -22.16 12.58
N ILE A 161 -2.74 -21.99 13.86
CA ILE A 161 -3.74 -21.95 14.94
C ILE A 161 -4.61 -20.69 14.84
N GLU A 162 -4.00 -19.52 14.63
CA GLU A 162 -4.71 -18.23 14.62
C GLU A 162 -5.61 -18.08 13.39
N PHE A 163 -5.13 -18.48 12.21
CA PHE A 163 -5.89 -18.39 10.97
C PHE A 163 -6.70 -19.64 10.64
N LYS A 164 -6.65 -20.66 11.50
CA LYS A 164 -7.42 -21.90 11.34
C LYS A 164 -7.16 -22.53 9.96
N CYS A 165 -5.88 -22.69 9.65
CA CYS A 165 -5.40 -23.16 8.36
C CYS A 165 -4.28 -24.20 8.53
N CYS A 166 -3.99 -24.98 7.49
CA CYS A 166 -2.88 -25.94 7.51
C CYS A 166 -2.18 -26.00 6.15
N GLY A 167 -0.85 -26.06 6.19
CA GLY A 167 0.00 -26.05 4.99
C GLY A 167 -0.11 -24.77 4.16
N ASN A 168 0.40 -24.80 2.94
CA ASN A 168 0.37 -23.67 2.02
C ASN A 168 -0.98 -23.62 1.31
N ASN A 169 -1.30 -24.67 0.56
CA ASN A 169 -2.58 -24.94 -0.09
C ASN A 169 -3.49 -25.84 0.75
N GLY A 170 -2.90 -26.72 1.55
CA GLY A 170 -3.64 -27.61 2.43
C GLY A 170 -2.72 -28.52 3.23
N TYR A 171 -3.31 -29.34 4.10
CA TYR A 171 -2.55 -30.16 5.04
C TYR A 171 -1.60 -31.18 4.39
N LYS A 172 -1.91 -31.64 3.17
CA LYS A 172 -1.09 -32.60 2.41
C LYS A 172 0.28 -32.05 2.04
N ASP A 173 0.46 -30.73 2.03
CA ASP A 173 1.76 -30.11 1.77
C ASP A 173 2.83 -30.57 2.78
N TRP A 174 2.41 -30.93 4.01
CA TRP A 174 3.31 -31.48 5.02
C TRP A 174 3.85 -32.87 4.68
N PHE A 175 3.18 -33.63 3.81
CA PHE A 175 3.61 -34.98 3.42
C PHE A 175 4.80 -34.93 2.46
N GLU A 176 4.97 -33.81 1.76
CA GLU A 176 6.02 -33.60 0.76
C GLU A 176 7.30 -32.99 1.35
N ILE A 177 7.28 -32.64 2.64
CA ILE A 177 8.40 -32.04 3.34
C ILE A 177 8.78 -32.84 4.59
N GLN A 178 10.07 -32.97 4.82
CA GLN A 178 10.55 -33.52 6.09
C GLN A 178 10.50 -32.40 7.13
N TRP A 179 9.41 -32.34 7.89
CA TRP A 179 9.21 -31.33 8.93
C TRP A 179 9.61 -31.82 10.34
N ILE A 180 9.84 -33.13 10.50
CA ILE A 180 10.39 -33.71 11.73
C ILE A 180 11.92 -33.56 11.70
N SER A 181 12.47 -32.96 12.77
CA SER A 181 13.91 -32.75 12.91
C SER A 181 14.65 -34.09 13.04
N ASN A 182 15.84 -34.16 12.44
CA ASN A 182 16.73 -35.32 12.54
C ASN A 182 17.04 -35.70 14.00
N ARG A 183 16.99 -34.73 14.94
CA ARG A 183 17.19 -34.98 16.37
C ARG A 183 16.17 -35.98 16.95
N TYR A 184 14.96 -35.99 16.42
CA TYR A 184 13.87 -36.87 16.90
C TYR A 184 13.80 -38.19 16.14
N LEU A 185 14.72 -38.43 15.20
CA LEU A 185 14.76 -39.64 14.40
C LEU A 185 15.86 -40.57 14.92
N ASP A 186 15.49 -41.78 15.29
CA ASP A 186 16.46 -42.82 15.59
C ASP A 186 16.98 -43.46 14.29
N PHE A 187 18.11 -42.96 13.83
CA PHE A 187 18.81 -43.48 12.65
C PHE A 187 19.39 -44.89 12.83
N SER A 188 19.33 -45.49 14.03
CA SER A 188 19.69 -46.90 14.23
C SER A 188 18.55 -47.84 13.83
N SER A 189 17.30 -47.38 14.00
CA SER A 189 16.09 -48.15 13.72
C SER A 189 15.95 -48.52 12.24
N LYS A 190 15.47 -49.74 11.99
CA LYS A 190 15.26 -50.24 10.62
C LYS A 190 14.18 -49.44 9.89
N GLU A 191 13.09 -49.11 10.58
CA GLU A 191 11.95 -48.37 10.01
C GLU A 191 12.34 -46.99 9.49
N VAL A 192 13.12 -46.22 10.26
CA VAL A 192 13.60 -44.90 9.83
C VAL A 192 14.54 -45.02 8.64
N LYS A 193 15.47 -45.98 8.67
CA LYS A 193 16.39 -46.25 7.54
C LYS A 193 15.62 -46.63 6.27
N ASP A 194 14.67 -47.54 6.37
CA ASP A 194 13.88 -48.01 5.24
C ASP A 194 13.03 -46.86 4.67
N ARG A 195 12.44 -46.01 5.53
CA ARG A 195 11.69 -44.84 5.09
C ARG A 195 12.57 -43.83 4.35
N ILE A 196 13.75 -43.50 4.89
CA ILE A 196 14.70 -42.58 4.24
C ILE A 196 15.16 -43.13 2.89
N LYS A 197 15.50 -44.43 2.83
CA LYS A 197 15.94 -45.10 1.59
C LYS A 197 14.84 -45.18 0.53
N SER A 198 13.58 -45.25 0.94
CA SER A 198 12.44 -45.29 0.00
C SER A 198 12.22 -43.96 -0.74
N ASN A 199 12.82 -42.87 -0.26
CA ASN A 199 12.71 -41.56 -0.87
C ASN A 199 13.96 -41.22 -1.70
N VAL A 200 13.75 -40.79 -2.95
CA VAL A 200 14.85 -40.46 -3.88
C VAL A 200 15.74 -39.34 -3.36
N ASP A 201 15.18 -38.37 -2.62
CA ASP A 201 15.92 -37.25 -2.05
C ASP A 201 16.53 -37.59 -0.67
N GLY A 202 16.41 -38.82 -0.20
CA GLY A 202 16.87 -39.23 1.13
C GLY A 202 16.17 -38.50 2.28
N ARG A 203 14.93 -38.03 2.06
CA ARG A 203 14.15 -37.31 3.07
C ARG A 203 13.24 -38.26 3.85
N TYR A 204 13.13 -38.03 5.16
CA TYR A 204 12.14 -38.74 5.99
C TYR A 204 10.75 -38.10 5.81
N LEU A 205 9.99 -38.61 4.85
CA LEU A 205 8.61 -38.17 4.60
C LEU A 205 7.62 -39.11 5.29
N VAL A 206 6.55 -38.53 5.85
CA VAL A 206 5.49 -39.26 6.54
C VAL A 206 4.13 -38.73 6.15
N ASP A 207 3.13 -39.61 6.15
CA ASP A 207 1.73 -39.22 6.15
C ASP A 207 1.38 -38.63 7.53
N GLY A 208 1.77 -37.38 7.73
CA GLY A 208 1.50 -36.68 8.97
C GLY A 208 1.71 -35.17 8.93
N VAL A 209 1.08 -34.50 9.89
CA VAL A 209 1.01 -33.05 10.02
C VAL A 209 1.46 -32.60 11.41
N PRO A 210 1.94 -31.36 11.58
CA PRO A 210 2.16 -30.79 12.89
C PRO A 210 0.87 -30.61 13.70
N PHE A 211 0.98 -30.63 15.02
CA PHE A 211 -0.15 -30.42 15.95
C PHE A 211 -0.91 -29.11 15.72
N SER A 212 -0.24 -28.05 15.25
CA SER A 212 -0.86 -26.76 14.95
C SER A 212 -1.91 -26.81 13.83
N CYS A 213 -1.93 -27.86 13.01
CA CYS A 213 -2.97 -28.11 12.02
C CYS A 213 -4.27 -28.71 12.60
N CYS A 214 -4.25 -29.16 13.85
CA CYS A 214 -5.40 -29.76 14.51
C CYS A 214 -6.51 -28.73 14.72
N ASN A 215 -7.75 -29.14 14.47
CA ASN A 215 -8.92 -28.33 14.77
C ASN A 215 -9.45 -28.64 16.18
N PRO A 216 -9.42 -27.68 17.12
CA PRO A 216 -9.87 -27.90 18.50
C PRO A 216 -11.37 -28.18 18.63
N SER A 217 -12.18 -27.86 17.61
CA SER A 217 -13.61 -28.15 17.60
C SER A 217 -13.93 -29.59 17.22
N SER A 218 -12.93 -30.41 16.89
CA SER A 218 -13.08 -31.83 16.61
C SER A 218 -13.62 -32.58 17.85
N PRO A 219 -14.65 -33.44 17.71
CA PRO A 219 -15.14 -34.27 18.81
C PRO A 219 -14.19 -35.43 19.16
N ARG A 220 -13.16 -35.67 18.34
CA ARG A 220 -12.16 -36.74 18.53
C ARG A 220 -10.76 -36.16 18.78
N PRO A 221 -9.88 -36.91 19.47
CA PRO A 221 -8.46 -36.55 19.56
C PRO A 221 -7.84 -36.34 18.18
N CYS A 222 -6.97 -35.34 18.07
CA CYS A 222 -6.39 -34.99 16.78
C CYS A 222 -5.51 -36.11 16.22
N ILE A 223 -5.85 -36.58 15.02
CA ILE A 223 -5.06 -37.52 14.24
C ILE A 223 -4.01 -36.73 13.44
N GLN A 224 -2.74 -36.88 13.84
CA GLN A 224 -1.60 -36.23 13.19
C GLN A 224 -0.81 -37.14 12.25
N TYR A 225 -0.93 -38.46 12.39
CA TYR A 225 -0.18 -39.45 11.62
C TYR A 225 -1.13 -40.47 11.00
N GLN A 226 -0.71 -41.07 9.89
CA GLN A 226 -1.53 -42.02 9.13
C GLN A 226 -2.88 -41.37 8.73
N VAL A 227 -2.83 -40.09 8.35
CA VAL A 227 -4.02 -39.26 8.07
C VAL A 227 -4.77 -39.77 6.84
N THR A 228 -4.09 -40.39 5.88
CA THR A 228 -4.73 -40.96 4.67
C THR A 228 -5.12 -42.42 4.81
N ASN A 229 -4.85 -43.04 5.96
CA ASN A 229 -5.09 -44.46 6.20
C ASN A 229 -6.36 -44.68 7.04
N ASN A 230 -7.46 -45.03 6.36
CA ASN A 230 -8.75 -45.30 7.01
C ASN A 230 -8.71 -46.46 8.01
N SER A 231 -7.81 -47.43 7.82
CA SER A 231 -7.68 -48.60 8.70
C SER A 231 -6.85 -48.34 9.95
N ALA A 232 -6.09 -47.23 9.98
CA ALA A 232 -5.18 -46.93 11.09
C ALA A 232 -5.91 -46.40 12.34
N HIS A 233 -7.15 -45.91 12.18
CA HIS A 233 -7.89 -45.24 13.24
C HIS A 233 -9.30 -45.80 13.35
N TYR A 234 -9.79 -45.95 14.57
CA TYR A 234 -11.15 -46.42 14.81
C TYR A 234 -12.18 -45.44 14.22
N SER A 235 -13.14 -45.97 13.45
CA SER A 235 -14.23 -45.21 12.82
C SER A 235 -13.72 -43.93 12.14
N TYR A 236 -12.79 -44.10 11.19
CA TYR A 236 -12.14 -42.99 10.49
C TYR A 236 -12.24 -43.17 8.98
N ASP A 237 -12.73 -42.14 8.32
CA ASP A 237 -12.65 -42.01 6.87
C ASP A 237 -12.12 -40.63 6.52
N TYR A 238 -10.89 -40.58 6.00
CA TYR A 238 -10.21 -39.31 5.72
C TYR A 238 -10.95 -38.46 4.68
N GLN A 239 -11.76 -39.08 3.81
CA GLN A 239 -12.49 -38.34 2.78
C GLN A 239 -13.63 -37.53 3.38
N THR A 240 -14.39 -38.13 4.29
CA THR A 240 -15.54 -37.53 4.97
C THR A 240 -15.17 -36.79 6.26
N GLU A 241 -14.00 -37.05 6.84
CA GLU A 241 -13.54 -36.35 8.05
C GLU A 241 -13.07 -34.91 7.75
N GLU A 242 -13.96 -33.94 7.97
CA GLU A 242 -13.67 -32.51 7.77
C GLU A 242 -13.23 -31.78 9.04
N LEU A 243 -13.51 -32.36 10.21
CA LEU A 243 -13.34 -31.69 11.50
C LEU A 243 -12.01 -31.96 12.19
N ASN A 244 -11.25 -32.99 11.80
CA ASN A 244 -9.99 -33.34 12.48
C ASN A 244 -8.89 -32.29 12.26
N LEU A 245 -8.68 -31.85 11.01
CA LEU A 245 -7.64 -30.89 10.63
C LEU A 245 -8.26 -29.68 9.93
N TRP A 246 -7.58 -28.54 10.01
CA TRP A 246 -7.90 -27.41 9.14
C TRP A 246 -7.65 -27.79 7.67
N ARG A 247 -8.72 -27.90 6.88
CA ARG A 247 -8.61 -28.21 5.44
C ARG A 247 -8.17 -27.01 4.59
N ARG A 248 -8.42 -25.79 5.06
CA ARG A 248 -8.07 -24.56 4.36
C ARG A 248 -6.56 -24.32 4.38
N GLY A 249 -5.98 -24.02 3.22
CA GLY A 249 -4.57 -23.62 3.10
C GLY A 249 -4.29 -22.26 3.71
N CYS A 250 -3.12 -22.10 4.34
CA CYS A 250 -2.76 -20.83 4.96
C CYS A 250 -2.55 -19.70 3.95
N ARG A 251 -2.16 -20.00 2.70
CA ARG A 251 -2.06 -19.01 1.64
C ARG A 251 -3.38 -18.30 1.41
N GLU A 252 -4.45 -19.08 1.23
CA GLU A 252 -5.79 -18.55 1.01
C GLU A 252 -6.33 -17.82 2.25
N ALA A 253 -6.03 -18.33 3.45
CA ALA A 253 -6.41 -17.69 4.71
C ALA A 253 -5.81 -16.28 4.84
N LEU A 254 -4.49 -16.18 4.66
CA LEU A 254 -3.75 -14.92 4.73
C LEU A 254 -4.12 -13.98 3.59
N LEU A 255 -4.25 -14.50 2.36
CA LEU A 255 -4.60 -13.70 1.19
C LEU A 255 -5.95 -13.00 1.40
N ASN A 256 -6.96 -13.74 1.87
CA ASN A 256 -8.29 -13.18 2.12
C ASN A 256 -8.26 -12.16 3.29
N TYR A 257 -7.46 -12.42 4.33
CA TYR A 257 -7.31 -11.49 5.45
C TYR A 257 -6.66 -10.17 5.03
N TYR A 258 -5.46 -10.23 4.44
CA TYR A 258 -4.71 -9.04 4.05
C TYR A 258 -5.36 -8.29 2.88
N SER A 259 -5.84 -9.01 1.86
CA SER A 259 -6.55 -8.38 0.74
C SER A 259 -7.88 -7.76 1.19
N GLY A 260 -8.60 -8.38 2.13
CA GLY A 260 -9.82 -7.81 2.70
C GLY A 260 -9.54 -6.51 3.45
N MET A 261 -8.49 -6.50 4.27
CA MET A 261 -8.03 -5.30 4.98
C MET A 261 -7.58 -4.19 4.04
N MET A 262 -6.77 -4.51 3.02
CA MET A 262 -6.35 -3.51 2.03
C MET A 262 -7.51 -2.99 1.18
N SER A 263 -8.44 -3.86 0.77
CA SER A 263 -9.63 -3.44 0.01
C SER A 263 -10.54 -2.51 0.81
N SER A 264 -10.74 -2.76 2.11
CA SER A 264 -11.55 -1.88 2.96
C SER A 264 -10.86 -0.53 3.18
N MET A 265 -9.54 -0.52 3.42
CA MET A 265 -8.74 0.73 3.46
C MET A 265 -8.81 1.47 2.12
N GLY A 266 -8.68 0.77 1.00
CA GLY A 266 -8.79 1.32 -0.36
C GLY A 266 -10.13 2.03 -0.58
N ALA A 267 -11.23 1.44 -0.11
CA ALA A 267 -12.56 2.06 -0.19
C ALA A 267 -12.63 3.37 0.62
N VAL A 268 -12.08 3.38 1.83
CA VAL A 268 -12.00 4.60 2.65
C VAL A 268 -11.16 5.67 1.95
N ILE A 269 -10.02 5.32 1.38
CA ILE A 269 -9.13 6.27 0.68
C ILE A 269 -9.80 6.81 -0.59
N LEU A 270 -10.56 5.99 -1.32
CA LEU A 270 -11.36 6.48 -2.46
C LEU A 270 -12.41 7.52 -2.03
N LEU A 271 -13.05 7.33 -0.87
CA LEU A 271 -13.98 8.32 -0.32
C LEU A 271 -13.25 9.62 0.07
N VAL A 272 -12.08 9.50 0.72
CA VAL A 272 -11.22 10.66 1.01
C VAL A 272 -10.82 11.37 -0.27
N TRP A 273 -10.42 10.64 -1.31
CA TRP A 273 -10.07 11.20 -2.61
C TRP A 273 -11.23 11.97 -3.27
N LEU A 274 -12.45 11.41 -3.27
CA LEU A 274 -13.64 12.12 -3.77
C LEU A 274 -13.89 13.41 -2.99
N PHE A 275 -13.67 13.38 -1.68
CA PHE A 275 -13.80 14.56 -0.84
C PHE A 275 -12.71 15.60 -1.14
N GLU A 276 -11.44 15.20 -1.26
CA GLU A 276 -10.32 16.07 -1.65
C GLU A 276 -10.54 16.72 -3.02
N MET A 277 -11.10 15.98 -3.97
CA MET A 277 -11.49 16.53 -5.28
C MET A 277 -12.53 17.65 -5.12
N SER A 278 -13.52 17.48 -4.23
CA SER A 278 -14.51 18.51 -3.95
C SER A 278 -13.90 19.77 -3.30
N VAL A 279 -12.95 19.58 -2.37
CA VAL A 279 -12.19 20.67 -1.74
C VAL A 279 -11.36 21.42 -2.77
N MET A 280 -10.66 20.71 -3.65
CA MET A 280 -9.84 21.29 -4.72
C MET A 280 -10.69 22.11 -5.71
N VAL A 281 -11.85 21.58 -6.14
CA VAL A 281 -12.79 22.31 -7.00
C VAL A 281 -13.30 23.57 -6.31
N GLY A 282 -13.65 23.48 -5.03
CA GLY A 282 -14.08 24.63 -4.24
C GLY A 282 -12.99 25.70 -4.07
N LEU A 283 -11.75 25.29 -3.78
CA LEU A 283 -10.59 26.19 -3.73
C LEU A 283 -10.34 26.89 -5.07
N ARG A 284 -10.50 26.17 -6.18
CA ARG A 284 -10.38 26.75 -7.53
C ARG A 284 -11.48 27.77 -7.82
N LEU A 285 -12.72 27.48 -7.42
CA LEU A 285 -13.84 28.41 -7.55
C LEU A 285 -13.64 29.67 -6.71
N LEU A 286 -13.20 29.49 -5.45
CA LEU A 286 -12.90 30.62 -4.56
C LEU A 286 -11.80 31.49 -5.17
N HIS A 287 -10.70 30.88 -5.62
CA HIS A 287 -9.60 31.60 -6.25
C HIS A 287 -10.03 32.42 -7.47
N THR A 288 -10.71 31.78 -8.43
CA THR A 288 -11.14 32.46 -9.67
C THR A 288 -12.16 33.56 -9.39
N SER A 289 -13.05 33.36 -8.41
CA SER A 289 -13.99 34.40 -7.97
C SER A 289 -13.31 35.61 -7.32
N LEU A 290 -12.18 35.42 -6.64
CA LEU A 290 -11.41 36.51 -6.05
C LEU A 290 -10.49 37.19 -7.06
N GLU A 291 -10.02 36.46 -8.09
CA GLU A 291 -9.20 37.02 -9.17
C GLU A 291 -10.03 37.86 -10.15
N SER A 292 -11.33 37.56 -10.31
CA SER A 292 -12.25 38.24 -11.23
C SER A 292 -12.95 39.49 -10.66
N ILE A 293 -12.54 39.98 -9.49
CA ILE A 293 -13.08 41.20 -8.91
C ILE A 293 -12.60 42.41 -9.73
N THR A 294 -13.55 43.08 -10.40
CA THR A 294 -13.31 44.23 -11.28
C THR A 294 -13.01 45.53 -10.54
N ASN A 295 -13.58 45.73 -9.34
CA ASN A 295 -13.30 46.88 -8.48
C ASN A 295 -12.96 46.43 -7.05
N PRO A 296 -11.68 46.51 -6.61
CA PRO A 296 -11.27 46.11 -5.26
C PRO A 296 -11.82 47.01 -4.15
N GLU A 297 -12.24 48.24 -4.49
CA GLU A 297 -12.73 49.23 -3.52
C GLU A 297 -14.23 49.12 -3.26
N ASP A 298 -14.97 48.39 -4.12
CA ASP A 298 -16.39 48.08 -3.93
C ASP A 298 -16.55 46.62 -3.46
N PRO A 299 -16.74 46.37 -2.15
CA PRO A 299 -16.91 45.02 -1.62
C PRO A 299 -18.18 44.31 -2.09
N GLU A 300 -19.16 45.00 -2.69
CA GLU A 300 -20.40 44.40 -3.21
C GLU A 300 -20.32 43.96 -4.69
N CYS A 301 -19.18 44.20 -5.36
CA CYS A 301 -19.05 43.92 -6.78
C CYS A 301 -19.26 42.43 -7.12
N GLU A 302 -20.10 42.15 -8.13
CA GLU A 302 -20.31 40.80 -8.65
C GLU A 302 -19.01 40.24 -9.25
N SER A 303 -18.74 38.98 -8.97
CA SER A 303 -17.56 38.27 -9.50
C SER A 303 -17.93 36.92 -10.08
N GLU A 304 -17.08 36.40 -10.94
CA GLU A 304 -17.31 35.14 -11.64
C GLU A 304 -16.25 34.12 -11.23
N GLY A 305 -16.67 32.96 -10.72
CA GLY A 305 -15.80 31.81 -10.47
C GLY A 305 -15.99 30.76 -11.55
N TRP A 306 -14.90 30.09 -11.95
CA TRP A 306 -14.94 28.99 -12.91
C TRP A 306 -13.93 27.90 -12.54
N VAL A 307 -14.25 26.65 -12.89
CA VAL A 307 -13.37 25.51 -12.58
C VAL A 307 -12.27 25.40 -13.64
N LEU A 308 -12.65 25.44 -14.92
CA LEU A 308 -11.74 25.35 -16.05
C LEU A 308 -11.92 26.55 -16.98
N GLU A 309 -10.80 27.14 -17.38
CA GLU A 309 -10.75 28.27 -18.30
C GLU A 309 -11.06 27.83 -19.74
N ASN A 310 -10.68 26.59 -20.09
CA ASN A 310 -10.90 25.95 -21.40
C ASN A 310 -11.59 24.57 -21.23
N SER A 311 -11.97 23.92 -22.33
CA SER A 311 -12.57 22.56 -22.30
C SER A 311 -11.59 21.55 -21.71
N LEU A 312 -12.09 20.49 -21.06
CA LEU A 312 -11.27 19.41 -20.47
C LEU A 312 -10.21 18.88 -21.46
N LYS A 313 -10.59 18.69 -22.72
CA LYS A 313 -9.67 18.22 -23.78
C LYS A 313 -8.50 19.19 -24.00
N ASP A 314 -8.77 20.49 -24.01
CA ASP A 314 -7.76 21.52 -24.24
C ASP A 314 -6.86 21.70 -23.02
N THR A 315 -7.41 21.55 -21.81
CA THR A 315 -6.62 21.55 -20.57
C THR A 315 -5.68 20.35 -20.49
N PHE A 316 -6.15 19.14 -20.83
CA PHE A 316 -5.29 17.95 -20.89
C PHE A 316 -4.20 18.08 -21.96
N LYS A 317 -4.54 18.63 -23.14
CA LYS A 317 -3.57 18.85 -24.22
C LYS A 317 -2.49 19.87 -23.82
N SER A 318 -2.91 20.99 -23.21
CA SER A 318 -1.99 22.01 -22.69
C SER A 318 -1.11 21.47 -21.56
N ALA A 319 -1.67 20.67 -20.64
CA ALA A 319 -0.92 20.02 -19.57
C ALA A 319 0.12 19.03 -20.11
N LEU A 320 -0.26 18.20 -21.10
CA LEU A 320 0.65 17.26 -21.76
C LEU A 320 1.78 17.99 -22.50
N GLU A 321 1.48 19.10 -23.18
CA GLU A 321 2.48 19.92 -23.86
C GLU A 321 3.44 20.61 -22.89
N ASN A 322 2.94 21.10 -21.74
CA ASN A 322 3.77 21.67 -20.69
C ASN A 322 4.67 20.62 -20.03
N LEU A 323 4.16 19.41 -19.80
CA LEU A 323 4.93 18.29 -19.25
C LEU A 323 6.01 17.82 -20.25
N LYS A 324 5.69 17.81 -21.55
CA LYS A 324 6.64 17.55 -22.63
C LYS A 324 7.72 18.65 -22.74
N LYS A 325 7.37 19.92 -22.51
CA LYS A 325 8.34 21.03 -22.45
C LYS A 325 9.25 20.93 -21.22
N LEU A 326 8.70 20.57 -20.05
CA LEU A 326 9.48 20.36 -18.83
C LEU A 326 10.47 19.19 -18.99
N GLY A 327 10.03 18.09 -19.62
CA GLY A 327 10.89 16.95 -19.95
C GLY A 327 11.97 17.27 -20.99
N LYS A 328 11.72 18.23 -21.88
CA LYS A 328 12.73 18.75 -22.83
C LYS A 328 13.75 19.68 -22.17
N PHE A 329 13.40 20.38 -21.09
CA PHE A 329 14.32 21.27 -20.37
C PHE A 329 15.43 20.50 -19.62
N ASN A 330 15.27 19.19 -19.42
CA ASN A 330 16.33 18.29 -18.94
C ASN A 330 17.27 17.79 -20.07
N GLN A 331 17.04 18.16 -21.32
CA GLN A 331 18.03 18.06 -22.39
C GLN A 331 18.71 19.44 -22.53
N VAL A 332 19.67 19.72 -21.66
CA VAL A 332 20.60 20.84 -21.89
C VAL A 332 21.56 20.44 -23.01
N GLU A 333 21.72 21.38 -23.93
CA GLU A 333 22.60 21.45 -25.08
C GLU A 333 23.98 20.83 -24.85
N ALA A 334 24.28 19.73 -25.55
CA ALA A 334 25.64 19.47 -26.02
C ALA A 334 25.86 20.33 -27.28
N GLY A 335 25.97 21.64 -27.07
CA GLY A 335 26.35 22.61 -28.09
C GLY A 335 27.84 22.50 -28.38
N ALA A 336 28.15 22.46 -29.66
CA ALA A 336 29.49 22.40 -30.22
C ALA A 336 30.43 23.49 -29.68
N GLU A 337 31.64 23.09 -29.29
CA GLU A 337 32.80 23.97 -29.21
C GLU A 337 34.01 23.31 -29.89
N GLY A 338 34.36 23.86 -31.05
CA GLY A 338 35.73 24.17 -31.48
C GLY A 338 36.77 23.05 -31.53
N GLU A 339 36.93 22.45 -32.71
CA GLU A 339 38.27 22.07 -33.17
C GLU A 339 39.07 23.35 -33.49
N GLU A 340 40.03 23.70 -32.63
CA GLU A 340 41.23 24.41 -33.06
C GLU A 340 42.42 23.88 -32.25
N GLY A 341 43.30 23.15 -32.93
CA GLY A 341 44.56 22.70 -32.38
C GLY A 341 45.61 23.81 -32.40
N GLY A 342 46.51 23.82 -31.40
CA GLY A 342 47.76 24.57 -31.54
C GLY A 342 48.46 25.02 -30.26
N LYS A 343 49.28 24.11 -29.70
CA LYS A 343 50.58 24.36 -29.05
C LYS A 343 50.66 25.21 -27.77
N THR A 344 51.07 24.52 -26.70
CA THR A 344 51.79 25.04 -25.52
C THR A 344 53.10 25.75 -25.94
N PRO A 345 53.60 26.69 -25.12
CA PRO A 345 54.66 26.29 -24.19
C PRO A 345 54.55 26.90 -22.78
N ALA A 346 55.04 26.14 -21.80
CA ALA A 346 55.39 26.64 -20.47
C ALA A 346 56.87 27.06 -20.46
N ILE A 347 57.21 28.16 -19.77
CA ILE A 347 58.49 28.50 -19.10
C ILE A 347 58.15 29.64 -18.10
N THR A 348 58.06 29.43 -16.78
CA THR A 348 59.09 29.41 -15.70
C THR A 348 59.68 30.79 -15.28
N THR A 349 59.45 31.15 -13.99
CA THR A 349 60.24 32.01 -13.05
C THR A 349 60.34 33.52 -13.35
N VAL A 350 60.42 34.45 -12.39
CA VAL A 350 61.21 34.53 -11.14
C VAL A 350 60.56 35.50 -10.12
N SER A 351 60.82 35.22 -8.83
CA SER A 351 60.80 36.08 -7.62
C SER A 351 59.60 36.08 -6.71
#